data_AF-A0A9D6M0L2-F1
#
_entry.id   AF-A0A9D6M0L2-F1
#
_cell.length_a   1.000
_cell.length_b   1.000
_cell.length_c   1.000
_cell.angle_alpha   90.00
_cell.angle_beta   90.00
_cell.angle_gamma   90.00
#
_symmetry.space_group_name_H-M   'P 1'
#
loop_
_entity.id
_entity.type
_entity.pdbx_description
1 polymer ?
#
loop_
_entity_poly.entity_id
_entity_poly.type
_entity_poly.pdbx_seq_one_letter_code
_entity_poly.pdbx_strand_id
1 'polypeptide(L)'
;LLDRAGPGALDRLWFTQDAVWMLETAESRANVGAIENLQEFIEWGNLEKLGNLRIEVDDHIAYDGAIKDWFSGNALGLTSELAKILTWRHREFGSSGSIVPLPYQKHLRVLVYGGTKKPKWFLATGMRFPDATRVKSFSISDLPIGEMTRLAANVLQPERFLDSLDNARAYDLVAQANAPATIRAEGAGTIRALQFIVAKKFDSKQLRLRVKYGNEIGMDLPLLAFFSDPTQLALHRSTPIGVVETNDAYIFYSNLPMPFQTGITIELATNEANPIVITARVALARETTNAQLWTVYRDAEKLAMHGPDYQVKIPGAGKLVGLVLETKDQDLEKIPKVYARPNEEDPVKRAWAMGYLEGNLALADGIGNARVYGGHEDWADGGFYFNRGYTNPPGGSNRPFGGILRYKDGKDGYATLFRYFNDLSAFRFKNGLQMNFQHGTWQNNFAVKFGATVIYYREIGGVAARALPAREYVEK
;
A
#
# COMPACT_ATOMS: atom_id res chain seq x y z
N LEU A 1 14.74 14.72 11.48
CA LEU A 1 14.18 13.68 10.58
C LEU A 1 14.21 14.14 9.14
N LEU A 2 13.65 15.31 8.83
CA LEU A 2 13.67 15.86 7.47
C LEU A 2 13.70 17.39 7.48
N ASP A 3 14.19 17.95 6.39
CA ASP A 3 14.25 19.39 6.12
C ASP A 3 14.04 19.57 4.60
N ARG A 4 12.95 20.23 4.20
CA ARG A 4 12.52 20.35 2.80
C ARG A 4 12.15 21.79 2.48
N ALA A 5 12.61 22.29 1.33
CA ALA A 5 12.29 23.61 0.82
C ALA A 5 11.36 23.57 -0.39
N GLY A 6 10.69 24.69 -0.65
CA GLY A 6 9.73 24.88 -1.74
C GLY A 6 8.33 24.40 -1.39
N PRO A 7 7.35 24.56 -2.29
CA PRO A 7 6.00 24.09 -2.05
C PRO A 7 5.91 22.57 -2.19
N GLY A 8 5.12 21.94 -1.32
CA GLY A 8 4.93 20.50 -1.33
C GLY A 8 3.94 20.03 -0.28
N ALA A 9 3.83 18.72 -0.15
CA ALA A 9 3.15 18.07 0.96
C ALA A 9 3.89 16.82 1.38
N LEU A 10 4.11 16.65 2.68
CA LEU A 10 4.43 15.35 3.25
C LEU A 10 3.12 14.56 3.35
N ASP A 11 3.11 13.32 2.87
CA ASP A 11 1.93 12.46 2.95
C ASP A 11 2.09 11.31 3.94
N ARG A 12 3.32 11.05 4.37
CA ARG A 12 3.63 10.00 5.31
C ARG A 12 4.91 10.31 6.07
N LEU A 13 4.84 10.05 7.37
CA LEU A 13 5.98 9.95 8.26
C LEU A 13 5.93 8.57 8.92
N TRP A 14 7.03 7.84 8.88
CA TRP A 14 7.17 6.55 9.55
C TRP A 14 8.57 6.42 10.13
N PHE A 15 8.70 5.76 11.29
CA PHE A 15 10.00 5.38 11.83
C PHE A 15 9.91 4.21 12.82
N THR A 16 11.08 3.67 13.16
CA THR A 16 11.30 2.77 14.29
C THR A 16 12.52 3.16 15.13
N GLN A 17 12.53 2.76 16.42
CA GLN A 17 13.53 3.16 17.42
C GLN A 17 14.45 2.01 17.90
N ASP A 18 13.92 0.84 18.27
CA ASP A 18 14.71 -0.34 18.70
C ASP A 18 14.15 -1.66 18.12
N ALA A 19 15.02 -2.65 17.88
CA ALA A 19 14.66 -4.01 17.46
C ALA A 19 15.41 -5.07 18.29
N VAL A 20 14.75 -6.17 18.68
CA VAL A 20 15.25 -7.17 19.66
C VAL A 20 16.59 -7.82 19.34
N TRP A 21 16.97 -7.94 18.07
CA TRP A 21 18.25 -8.52 17.66
C TRP A 21 19.43 -7.54 17.79
N MET A 22 19.16 -6.28 18.14
CA MET A 22 20.19 -5.31 18.56
C MET A 22 20.51 -5.40 20.07
N LEU A 23 19.93 -6.35 20.79
CA LEU A 23 20.42 -6.73 22.10
C LEU A 23 21.76 -7.48 21.91
N GLU A 24 22.82 -6.90 22.45
CA GLU A 24 24.21 -7.19 22.09
C GLU A 24 24.68 -8.61 22.46
N THR A 25 23.93 -9.38 23.26
CA THR A 25 24.39 -10.68 23.77
C THR A 25 23.44 -11.83 23.45
N ALA A 26 23.98 -13.04 23.24
CA ALA A 26 23.17 -14.26 23.08
C ALA A 26 22.31 -14.57 24.33
N GLU A 27 22.79 -14.18 25.51
CA GLU A 27 22.11 -14.31 26.80
C GLU A 27 20.84 -13.44 26.89
N SER A 28 20.90 -12.22 26.33
CA SER A 28 19.74 -11.33 26.22
C SER A 28 18.67 -11.82 25.23
N ARG A 29 19.02 -12.73 24.31
CA ARG A 29 18.08 -13.40 23.40
C ARG A 29 17.48 -14.68 23.98
N ALA A 30 18.27 -15.47 24.72
CA ALA A 30 17.82 -16.69 25.36
C ALA A 30 16.81 -16.42 26.51
N ASN A 31 16.96 -15.30 27.21
CA ASN A 31 16.07 -14.91 28.29
C ASN A 31 14.74 -14.30 27.82
N VAL A 32 14.55 -14.05 26.51
CA VAL A 32 13.28 -13.53 25.97
C VAL A 32 12.13 -14.54 26.14
N GLY A 33 12.44 -15.83 26.21
CA GLY A 33 11.45 -16.88 26.48
C GLY A 33 11.15 -17.13 27.97
N ALA A 34 11.95 -16.56 28.88
CA ALA A 34 11.93 -16.90 30.32
C ALA A 34 11.51 -15.73 31.24
N ILE A 35 11.29 -14.53 30.70
CA ILE A 35 10.90 -13.36 31.49
C ILE A 35 9.36 -13.24 31.48
N GLU A 36 8.73 -13.52 32.62
CA GLU A 36 7.27 -13.41 32.83
C GLU A 36 6.72 -11.97 32.64
N ASN A 37 7.59 -10.95 32.55
CA ASN A 37 7.25 -9.52 32.35
C ASN A 37 7.86 -8.91 31.07
N LEU A 38 7.90 -9.67 29.97
CA LEU A 38 8.49 -9.26 28.68
C LEU A 38 7.93 -7.94 28.10
N GLN A 39 6.67 -7.60 28.44
CA GLN A 39 5.96 -6.41 27.95
C GLN A 39 6.54 -5.08 28.45
N GLU A 40 7.21 -5.06 29.60
CA GLU A 40 7.83 -3.84 30.14
C GLU A 40 9.24 -3.60 29.61
N PHE A 41 10.00 -4.67 29.31
CA PHE A 41 11.39 -4.58 28.88
C PHE A 41 11.57 -4.33 27.39
N ILE A 42 10.62 -4.77 26.55
CA ILE A 42 10.75 -4.70 25.10
C ILE A 42 9.66 -3.81 24.52
N GLU A 43 9.83 -2.50 24.73
CA GLU A 43 9.05 -1.48 24.04
C GLU A 43 9.83 -0.95 22.82
N TRP A 44 9.79 -1.71 21.73
CA TRP A 44 10.38 -1.44 20.42
C TRP A 44 9.97 -0.05 19.87
N GLY A 45 8.76 0.37 20.26
CA GLY A 45 8.14 1.66 19.94
C GLY A 45 7.92 2.53 21.17
N ASN A 46 8.84 2.51 22.15
CA ASN A 46 8.76 3.44 23.28
C ASN A 46 9.07 4.86 22.82
N LEU A 47 8.03 5.53 22.36
CA LEU A 47 8.06 6.94 22.00
C LEU A 47 8.52 7.84 23.14
N GLU A 48 8.42 7.43 24.41
CA GLU A 48 8.92 8.22 25.54
C GLU A 48 10.45 8.32 25.55
N LYS A 49 11.17 7.31 25.05
CA LYS A 49 12.64 7.36 24.91
C LYS A 49 13.09 8.33 23.81
N LEU A 50 12.20 8.66 22.87
CA LEU A 50 12.47 9.62 21.80
C LEU A 50 12.22 11.08 22.21
N GLY A 51 11.47 11.31 23.30
CA GLY A 51 11.16 12.63 23.82
C GLY A 51 10.09 13.36 23.00
N ASN A 52 10.48 14.47 22.39
CA ASN A 52 9.59 15.41 21.72
C ASN A 52 9.73 15.35 20.20
N LEU A 53 8.66 15.73 19.51
CA LEU A 53 8.60 15.95 18.07
C LEU A 53 8.28 17.42 17.83
N ARG A 54 9.07 18.06 16.97
CA ARG A 54 8.78 19.40 16.45
C ARG A 54 8.52 19.34 14.96
N ILE A 55 7.42 19.97 14.53
CA ILE A 55 7.06 20.14 13.12
C ILE A 55 6.98 21.64 12.85
N GLU A 56 7.87 22.12 11.99
CA GLU A 56 7.94 23.51 11.53
C GLU A 56 7.45 23.56 10.08
N VAL A 57 6.50 24.45 9.79
CA VAL A 57 5.87 24.63 8.48
C VAL A 57 5.89 26.12 8.15
N ASP A 58 6.55 26.50 7.06
CA ASP A 58 6.64 27.87 6.55
C ASP A 58 6.97 28.92 7.62
N ASP A 59 8.04 28.67 8.38
CA ASP A 59 8.55 29.52 9.46
C ASP A 59 7.67 29.54 10.74
N HIS A 60 6.65 28.69 10.81
CA HIS A 60 5.78 28.53 11.99
C HIS A 60 5.94 27.15 12.64
N ILE A 61 5.88 27.09 13.97
CA ILE A 61 5.84 25.83 14.70
C ILE A 61 4.39 25.31 14.67
N ALA A 62 4.13 24.31 13.83
CA ALA A 62 2.82 23.67 13.74
C ALA A 62 2.59 22.68 14.90
N TYR A 63 3.66 22.06 15.39
CA TYR A 63 3.63 21.17 16.55
C TYR A 63 4.95 21.22 17.30
N ASP A 64 4.89 21.26 18.63
CA ASP A 64 6.05 21.07 19.50
C ASP A 64 5.60 20.42 20.82
N GLY A 65 5.86 19.13 20.99
CA GLY A 65 5.35 18.39 22.13
C GLY A 65 5.81 16.95 22.17
N ALA A 66 5.27 16.17 23.10
CA ALA A 66 5.67 14.77 23.27
C ALA A 66 5.37 13.98 21.99
N ILE A 67 6.35 13.23 21.48
CA ILE A 67 6.17 12.50 20.22
C ILE A 67 5.03 11.47 20.30
N LYS A 68 4.76 10.94 21.49
CA LYS A 68 3.63 10.04 21.74
C LYS A 68 2.26 10.68 21.48
N ASP A 69 2.10 11.98 21.69
CA ASP A 69 0.81 12.66 21.52
C ASP A 69 0.48 12.84 20.04
N TRP A 70 1.50 12.99 19.18
CA TRP A 70 1.31 13.00 17.73
C TRP A 70 0.85 11.63 17.20
N PHE A 71 1.57 10.56 17.54
CA PHE A 71 1.31 9.21 17.00
C PHE A 71 0.14 8.47 17.66
N SER A 72 -0.41 9.03 18.74
CA SER A 72 -1.69 8.59 19.31
C SER A 72 -2.89 9.37 18.77
N GLY A 73 -2.66 10.43 17.98
CA GLY A 73 -3.70 11.32 17.48
C GLY A 73 -4.16 12.39 18.48
N ASN A 74 -3.68 12.38 19.72
CA ASN A 74 -4.04 13.33 20.77
C ASN A 74 -3.71 14.78 20.39
N ALA A 75 -2.49 15.02 19.90
CA ALA A 75 -2.04 16.34 19.46
C ALA A 75 -2.88 16.90 18.29
N LEU A 76 -3.52 16.01 17.54
CA LEU A 76 -4.31 16.31 16.35
C LEU A 76 -5.82 16.40 16.67
N GLY A 77 -6.22 16.23 17.93
CA GLY A 77 -7.63 16.20 18.32
C GLY A 77 -8.43 15.07 17.67
N LEU A 78 -7.77 13.96 17.28
CA LEU A 78 -8.43 12.84 16.64
C LEU A 78 -9.20 11.99 17.65
N THR A 79 -10.36 11.49 17.26
CA THR A 79 -11.03 10.43 18.01
C THR A 79 -10.20 9.14 17.96
N SER A 80 -10.43 8.22 18.89
CA SER A 80 -9.73 6.93 18.91
C SER A 80 -9.86 6.15 17.60
N GLU A 81 -11.00 6.25 16.91
CA GLU A 81 -11.22 5.56 15.64
C GLU A 81 -10.42 6.20 14.49
N LEU A 82 -10.38 7.54 14.41
CA LEU A 82 -9.56 8.23 13.41
C LEU A 82 -8.07 8.03 13.67
N ALA A 83 -7.66 8.09 14.94
CA ALA A 83 -6.29 7.87 15.34
C ALA A 83 -5.79 6.49 14.91
N LYS A 84 -6.60 5.43 14.97
CA LYS A 84 -6.24 4.06 14.51
C LYS A 84 -5.94 3.98 13.00
N ILE A 85 -6.49 4.89 12.20
CA ILE A 85 -6.41 4.90 10.74
C ILE A 85 -5.28 5.81 10.26
N LEU A 86 -5.25 7.03 10.80
CA LEU A 86 -4.41 8.12 10.31
C LEU A 86 -3.06 8.21 11.01
N THR A 87 -2.96 7.61 12.19
CA THR A 87 -1.74 7.52 12.99
C THR A 87 -1.57 6.11 13.53
N TRP A 88 -0.38 5.77 14.00
CA TRP A 88 -0.19 4.53 14.73
C TRP A 88 1.07 4.55 15.57
N ARG A 89 1.01 3.76 16.63
CA ARG A 89 2.13 3.43 17.49
C ARG A 89 2.05 1.94 17.81
N HIS A 90 3.03 1.17 17.33
CA HIS A 90 3.17 -0.24 17.67
C HIS A 90 4.29 -0.44 18.67
N ARG A 91 3.92 -0.55 19.94
CA ARG A 91 4.85 -0.79 21.05
C ARG A 91 5.65 -2.10 20.85
N GLU A 92 4.99 -3.13 20.32
CA GLU A 92 5.56 -4.48 20.12
C GLU A 92 6.49 -4.61 18.90
N PHE A 93 6.37 -3.75 17.89
CA PHE A 93 7.11 -3.88 16.62
C PHE A 93 7.88 -2.63 16.22
N GLY A 94 7.87 -1.59 17.07
CA GLY A 94 8.61 -0.35 16.89
C GLY A 94 8.10 0.59 15.81
N SER A 95 7.15 0.15 14.99
CA SER A 95 6.57 0.92 13.90
C SER A 95 5.63 1.99 14.43
N SER A 96 6.03 3.25 14.26
CA SER A 96 5.18 4.41 14.49
C SER A 96 5.08 5.22 13.21
N GLY A 97 3.89 5.72 12.90
CA GLY A 97 3.71 6.47 11.68
C GLY A 97 2.41 7.25 11.61
N SER A 98 2.35 8.14 10.64
CA SER A 98 1.24 9.03 10.37
C SER A 98 1.11 9.22 8.87
N ILE A 99 -0.14 9.22 8.40
CA ILE A 99 -0.52 9.58 7.03
C ILE A 99 -1.30 10.89 6.99
N VAL A 100 -1.24 11.69 8.06
CA VAL A 100 -1.81 13.04 8.08
C VAL A 100 -0.99 13.93 7.15
N PRO A 101 -1.60 14.49 6.09
CA PRO A 101 -0.85 15.32 5.15
C PRO A 101 -0.36 16.61 5.79
N LEU A 102 0.91 16.97 5.55
CA LEU A 102 1.51 18.23 5.97
C LEU A 102 1.86 19.06 4.72
N PRO A 103 0.90 19.81 4.13
CA PRO A 103 1.20 20.76 3.06
C PRO A 103 2.06 21.93 3.56
N TYR A 104 2.96 22.43 2.71
CA TYR A 104 3.85 23.55 2.99
C TYR A 104 4.10 24.34 1.68
N GLN A 105 4.33 25.64 1.79
CA GLN A 105 4.52 26.55 0.66
C GLN A 105 5.99 26.93 0.43
N LYS A 106 6.76 27.02 1.51
CA LYS A 106 8.16 27.47 1.56
C LYS A 106 9.07 26.41 2.18
N HIS A 107 8.67 25.83 3.31
CA HIS A 107 9.56 25.02 4.12
C HIS A 107 8.81 24.03 5.02
N LEU A 108 9.33 22.82 5.17
CA LEU A 108 8.90 21.83 6.13
C LEU A 108 10.12 21.24 6.85
N ARG A 109 10.10 21.27 8.18
CA ARG A 109 11.11 20.64 9.03
C ARG A 109 10.46 19.75 10.07
N VAL A 110 11.00 18.55 10.24
CA VAL A 110 10.56 17.61 11.28
C VAL A 110 11.75 17.16 12.10
N LEU A 111 11.70 17.41 13.40
CA LEU A 111 12.79 17.19 14.36
C LEU A 111 12.31 16.27 15.49
N VAL A 112 13.19 15.40 15.96
CA VAL A 112 12.98 14.62 17.19
C VAL A 112 14.10 14.99 18.16
N TYR A 113 13.75 15.36 19.39
CA TYR A 113 14.70 15.93 20.36
C TYR A 113 14.27 15.67 21.80
N GLY A 114 15.17 15.89 22.77
CA GLY A 114 14.87 15.78 24.20
C GLY A 114 14.74 14.34 24.74
N GLY A 115 14.86 13.33 23.88
CA GLY A 115 14.90 11.92 24.28
C GLY A 115 16.30 11.41 24.64
N THR A 116 16.35 10.25 25.30
CA THR A 116 17.58 9.51 25.59
C THR A 116 18.01 8.60 24.43
N LYS A 117 17.16 8.48 23.39
CA LYS A 117 17.38 7.71 22.17
C LYS A 117 17.01 8.54 20.93
N LYS A 118 17.37 8.04 19.75
CA LYS A 118 17.05 8.63 18.44
C LYS A 118 16.34 7.61 17.54
N PRO A 119 15.54 8.05 16.55
CA PRO A 119 15.01 7.14 15.53
C PRO A 119 16.15 6.44 14.79
N LYS A 120 16.03 5.13 14.55
CA LYS A 120 17.05 4.32 13.85
C LYS A 120 16.78 4.25 12.35
N TRP A 121 15.54 3.96 11.99
CA TRP A 121 15.07 3.90 10.61
C TRP A 121 13.87 4.81 10.47
N PHE A 122 13.78 5.52 9.35
CA PHE A 122 12.65 6.39 9.08
C PHE A 122 12.39 6.50 7.58
N LEU A 123 11.12 6.70 7.24
CA LEU A 123 10.64 6.94 5.90
C LEU A 123 9.76 8.19 5.95
N ALA A 124 10.02 9.12 5.03
CA ALA A 124 9.23 10.33 4.85
C ALA A 124 8.91 10.50 3.36
N THR A 125 7.65 10.30 2.98
CA THR A 125 7.21 10.45 1.59
C THR A 125 6.34 11.67 1.40
N GLY A 126 6.27 12.14 0.15
CA GLY A 126 5.50 13.31 -0.21
C GLY A 126 5.78 13.75 -1.64
N MET A 127 5.15 14.86 -2.03
CA MET A 127 5.28 15.50 -3.33
C MET A 127 5.85 16.89 -3.18
N ARG A 128 6.72 17.29 -4.11
CA ARG A 128 7.03 18.68 -4.37
C ARG A 128 6.06 19.21 -5.42
N PHE A 129 5.46 20.35 -5.17
CA PHE A 129 4.60 21.03 -6.12
C PHE A 129 5.42 21.97 -7.01
N PRO A 130 4.91 22.34 -8.20
CA PRO A 130 5.45 23.46 -8.97
C PRO A 130 5.55 24.73 -8.11
N ASP A 131 6.58 25.55 -8.32
CA ASP A 131 6.82 26.75 -7.48
C ASP A 131 5.67 27.77 -7.53
N ALA A 132 4.90 27.77 -8.63
CA ALA A 132 3.71 28.60 -8.81
C ALA A 132 2.47 28.07 -8.05
N THR A 133 2.47 26.81 -7.62
CA THR A 133 1.36 26.23 -6.87
C THR A 133 1.23 26.95 -5.53
N ARG A 134 -0.01 27.32 -5.22
CA ARG A 134 -0.40 27.90 -3.94
C ARG A 134 -1.19 26.86 -3.16
N VAL A 135 -0.64 26.42 -2.03
CA VAL A 135 -1.33 25.52 -1.10
C VAL A 135 -1.41 26.19 0.27
N LYS A 136 -2.50 25.94 0.99
CA LYS A 136 -2.58 26.35 2.38
C LYS A 136 -1.62 25.48 3.18
N SER A 137 -0.71 26.12 3.91
CA SER A 137 0.23 25.48 4.81
C SER A 137 -0.49 24.75 5.93
N PHE A 138 0.08 23.64 6.38
CA PHE A 138 -0.48 22.85 7.47
C PHE A 138 -0.57 23.67 8.76
N SER A 139 -1.72 23.59 9.41
CA SER A 139 -1.94 24.03 10.79
C SER A 139 -2.78 22.99 11.51
N ILE A 140 -2.42 22.66 12.75
CA ILE A 140 -3.22 21.75 13.60
C ILE A 140 -4.61 22.32 13.85
N SER A 141 -4.75 23.65 13.98
CA SER A 141 -6.06 24.31 14.21
C SER A 141 -7.04 24.14 13.06
N ASP A 142 -6.53 23.79 11.87
CA ASP A 142 -7.28 23.82 10.62
C ASP A 142 -7.52 22.41 10.06
N LEU A 143 -7.34 21.39 10.91
CA LEU A 143 -7.57 20.00 10.51
C LEU A 143 -9.04 19.80 10.10
N PRO A 144 -9.31 19.27 8.90
CA PRO A 144 -10.68 19.08 8.42
C PRO A 144 -11.26 17.79 9.01
N ILE A 145 -11.58 17.78 10.31
CA ILE A 145 -12.02 16.58 11.04
C ILE A 145 -13.22 15.89 10.39
N GLY A 146 -14.17 16.66 9.83
CA GLY A 146 -15.30 16.11 9.08
C GLY A 146 -14.87 15.30 7.85
N GLU A 147 -13.97 15.86 7.05
CA GLU A 147 -13.41 15.18 5.87
C GLU A 147 -12.55 13.97 6.26
N MET A 148 -11.73 14.10 7.31
CA MET A 148 -10.95 12.98 7.85
C MET A 148 -11.86 11.84 8.33
N THR A 149 -13.02 12.17 8.92
CA THR A 149 -14.04 11.20 9.33
C THR A 149 -14.70 10.53 8.13
N ARG A 150 -15.03 11.31 7.10
CA ARG A 150 -15.57 10.79 5.84
C ARG A 150 -14.58 9.82 5.17
N LEU A 151 -13.30 10.19 5.11
CA LEU A 151 -12.24 9.34 4.54
C LEU A 151 -11.99 8.08 5.38
N ALA A 152 -12.05 8.19 6.71
CA ALA A 152 -11.95 7.04 7.60
C ALA A 152 -13.08 6.02 7.38
N ALA A 153 -14.29 6.46 7.07
CA ALA A 153 -15.40 5.57 6.72
C ALA A 153 -15.06 4.69 5.50
N ASN A 154 -14.30 5.21 4.53
CA ASN A 154 -13.84 4.45 3.36
C ASN A 154 -12.78 3.38 3.70
N VAL A 155 -12.22 3.40 4.91
CA VAL A 155 -11.29 2.36 5.40
C VAL A 155 -12.01 1.37 6.30
N LEU A 156 -12.91 1.88 7.15
CA LEU A 156 -13.67 1.05 8.09
C LEU A 156 -14.76 0.24 7.38
N GLN A 157 -15.43 0.84 6.41
CA GLN A 157 -16.53 0.24 5.62
C GLN A 157 -16.38 0.55 4.12
N PRO A 158 -15.22 0.25 3.48
CA PRO A 158 -14.98 0.50 2.07
C PRO A 158 -16.05 -0.06 1.13
N GLU A 159 -16.63 -1.20 1.49
CA GLU A 159 -17.73 -1.85 0.77
C GLU A 159 -19.02 -1.03 0.76
N ARG A 160 -19.15 -0.03 1.64
CA ARG A 160 -20.29 0.90 1.66
C ARG A 160 -20.02 2.19 0.90
N PHE A 161 -18.80 2.40 0.38
CA PHE A 161 -18.49 3.60 -0.41
C PHE A 161 -19.46 3.78 -1.58
N LEU A 162 -19.79 2.68 -2.25
CA LEU A 162 -20.70 2.68 -3.39
C LEU A 162 -22.14 3.06 -3.00
N ASP A 163 -22.56 2.83 -1.74
CA ASP A 163 -23.88 3.21 -1.23
C ASP A 163 -24.03 4.74 -1.06
N SER A 164 -22.90 5.46 -0.98
CA SER A 164 -22.89 6.92 -0.90
C SER A 164 -22.99 7.63 -2.27
N LEU A 165 -23.06 6.86 -3.36
CA LEU A 165 -23.06 7.38 -4.73
C LEU A 165 -24.45 7.26 -5.36
N ASP A 166 -25.05 8.39 -5.73
CA ASP A 166 -26.41 8.50 -6.27
C ASP A 166 -26.67 7.71 -7.58
N ASN A 167 -25.62 7.26 -8.26
CA ASN A 167 -25.67 6.60 -9.57
C ASN A 167 -25.19 5.13 -9.56
N ALA A 168 -25.24 4.48 -8.39
CA ALA A 168 -24.96 3.06 -8.24
C ALA A 168 -26.02 2.18 -8.95
N ARG A 169 -25.58 1.26 -9.81
CA ARG A 169 -26.42 0.26 -10.48
C ARG A 169 -25.95 -1.15 -10.16
N ALA A 170 -26.89 -2.07 -10.00
CA ALA A 170 -26.60 -3.50 -9.84
C ALA A 170 -26.83 -4.24 -11.16
N TYR A 171 -26.02 -5.27 -11.41
CA TYR A 171 -26.09 -6.15 -12.56
C TYR A 171 -25.99 -7.59 -12.06
N ASP A 172 -26.96 -8.42 -12.40
CA ASP A 172 -26.85 -9.86 -12.17
C ASP A 172 -26.16 -10.50 -13.37
N LEU A 173 -25.01 -11.09 -13.11
CA LEU A 173 -24.06 -11.58 -14.09
C LEU A 173 -23.88 -13.08 -13.93
N VAL A 174 -23.66 -13.76 -15.07
CA VAL A 174 -23.33 -15.18 -15.10
C VAL A 174 -22.06 -15.36 -15.91
N ALA A 175 -20.94 -15.58 -15.22
CA ALA A 175 -19.66 -15.85 -15.86
C ALA A 175 -19.61 -17.33 -16.27
N GLN A 176 -19.29 -17.62 -17.54
CA GLN A 176 -19.22 -18.97 -18.09
C GLN A 176 -17.90 -19.19 -18.81
N ALA A 177 -17.50 -20.45 -18.98
CA ALA A 177 -16.45 -20.82 -19.91
C ALA A 177 -16.83 -20.37 -21.32
N ASN A 178 -15.97 -19.57 -21.96
CA ASN A 178 -16.12 -19.02 -23.31
C ASN A 178 -17.23 -17.98 -23.54
N ALA A 179 -18.01 -17.62 -22.52
CA ALA A 179 -19.01 -16.55 -22.59
C ALA A 179 -18.87 -15.62 -21.37
N PRO A 180 -18.05 -14.54 -21.49
CA PRO A 180 -17.83 -13.63 -20.37
C PRO A 180 -19.11 -12.84 -20.04
N ALA A 181 -19.42 -12.73 -18.76
CA ALA A 181 -20.40 -11.76 -18.30
C ALA A 181 -19.87 -10.35 -18.53
N THR A 182 -20.71 -9.45 -19.01
CA THR A 182 -20.25 -8.16 -19.54
C THR A 182 -21.08 -6.99 -19.01
N ILE A 183 -20.40 -5.94 -18.56
CA ILE A 183 -20.97 -4.61 -18.27
C ILE A 183 -20.41 -3.63 -19.30
N ARG A 184 -21.27 -2.82 -19.92
CA ARG A 184 -20.88 -1.80 -20.89
C ARG A 184 -21.38 -0.43 -20.47
N ALA A 185 -20.54 0.58 -20.66
CA ALA A 185 -20.94 1.97 -20.65
C ALA A 185 -20.38 2.64 -21.92
N GLU A 186 -21.25 3.33 -22.64
CA GLU A 186 -20.94 4.01 -23.89
C GLU A 186 -20.63 5.49 -23.66
N GLY A 187 -19.84 6.08 -24.56
CA GLY A 187 -19.45 7.49 -24.50
C GLY A 187 -18.32 7.76 -23.50
N ALA A 188 -18.18 9.02 -23.10
CA ALA A 188 -17.19 9.44 -22.12
C ALA A 188 -17.79 9.43 -20.70
N GLY A 189 -17.01 8.99 -19.72
CA GLY A 189 -17.43 9.00 -18.32
C GLY A 189 -16.36 8.44 -17.38
N THR A 190 -16.77 8.16 -16.15
CA THR A 190 -15.92 7.54 -15.13
C THR A 190 -16.72 6.53 -14.34
N ILE A 191 -16.21 5.30 -14.21
CA ILE A 191 -16.66 4.39 -13.15
C ILE A 191 -16.02 4.87 -11.85
N ARG A 192 -16.81 5.39 -10.91
CA ARG A 192 -16.32 5.92 -9.62
C ARG A 192 -16.00 4.81 -8.62
N ALA A 193 -16.75 3.72 -8.68
CA ALA A 193 -16.57 2.55 -7.84
C ALA A 193 -17.14 1.31 -8.55
N LEU A 194 -16.51 0.16 -8.28
CA LEU A 194 -16.87 -1.15 -8.80
C LEU A 194 -16.87 -2.16 -7.65
N GLN A 195 -17.91 -2.99 -7.59
CA GLN A 195 -17.98 -4.12 -6.67
C GLN A 195 -18.41 -5.38 -7.40
N PHE A 196 -17.85 -6.51 -7.01
CA PHE A 196 -18.32 -7.84 -7.37
C PHE A 196 -18.65 -8.62 -6.10
N ILE A 197 -19.86 -9.15 -6.05
CA ILE A 197 -20.37 -9.97 -4.97
C ILE A 197 -20.43 -11.41 -5.49
N VAL A 198 -19.60 -12.28 -4.91
CA VAL A 198 -19.47 -13.69 -5.31
C VAL A 198 -19.84 -14.57 -4.13
N ALA A 199 -20.86 -15.42 -4.29
CA ALA A 199 -21.28 -16.33 -3.23
C ALA A 199 -20.13 -17.28 -2.82
N LYS A 200 -19.96 -17.55 -1.52
CA LYS A 200 -18.86 -18.36 -0.96
C LYS A 200 -18.80 -19.80 -1.48
N LYS A 201 -19.91 -20.29 -2.05
CA LYS A 201 -19.97 -21.61 -2.70
C LYS A 201 -19.16 -21.69 -4.01
N PHE A 202 -18.81 -20.55 -4.60
CA PHE A 202 -18.01 -20.49 -5.83
C PHE A 202 -16.54 -20.21 -5.50
N ASP A 203 -15.62 -20.85 -6.24
CA ASP A 203 -14.20 -20.57 -6.12
C ASP A 203 -13.83 -19.33 -6.96
N SER A 204 -13.63 -18.20 -6.27
CA SER A 204 -13.23 -16.94 -6.90
C SER A 204 -11.86 -17.00 -7.60
N LYS A 205 -11.01 -18.00 -7.32
CA LYS A 205 -9.73 -18.20 -8.03
C LYS A 205 -9.91 -18.47 -9.51
N GLN A 206 -11.08 -18.97 -9.91
CA GLN A 206 -11.39 -19.35 -11.28
C GLN A 206 -11.84 -18.17 -12.13
N LEU A 207 -12.14 -17.03 -11.50
CA LEU A 207 -12.60 -15.83 -12.17
C LEU A 207 -11.44 -15.05 -12.76
N ARG A 208 -11.64 -14.54 -13.98
CA ARG A 208 -10.72 -13.66 -14.69
C ARG A 208 -11.40 -12.35 -15.02
N LEU A 209 -10.74 -11.24 -14.69
CA LEU A 209 -11.19 -9.89 -14.97
C LEU A 209 -10.52 -9.38 -16.24
N ARG A 210 -11.33 -8.86 -17.17
CA ARG A 210 -10.84 -8.08 -18.31
C ARG A 210 -11.56 -6.74 -18.39
N VAL A 211 -10.81 -5.67 -18.58
CA VAL A 211 -11.36 -4.31 -18.78
C VAL A 211 -10.84 -3.76 -20.08
N LYS A 212 -11.76 -3.29 -20.93
CA LYS A 212 -11.47 -2.70 -22.23
C LYS A 212 -11.90 -1.24 -22.28
N TYR A 213 -11.05 -0.38 -22.82
CA TYR A 213 -11.35 1.01 -23.15
C TYR A 213 -11.49 1.12 -24.67
N GLY A 214 -12.72 1.17 -25.16
CA GLY A 214 -13.00 0.88 -26.56
C GLY A 214 -12.49 -0.51 -26.96
N ASN A 215 -11.54 -0.56 -27.91
CA ASN A 215 -10.94 -1.82 -28.38
C ASN A 215 -9.63 -2.20 -27.66
N GLU A 216 -9.08 -1.32 -26.82
CA GLU A 216 -7.83 -1.59 -26.11
C GLU A 216 -8.09 -2.32 -24.78
N ILE A 217 -7.32 -3.38 -24.52
CA ILE A 217 -7.37 -4.10 -23.26
C ILE A 217 -6.48 -3.36 -22.24
N GLY A 218 -7.10 -2.75 -21.24
CA GLY A 218 -6.39 -2.07 -20.15
C GLY A 218 -6.08 -2.98 -18.97
N MET A 219 -6.85 -4.05 -18.79
CA MET A 219 -6.67 -5.05 -17.74
C MET A 219 -7.02 -6.44 -18.26
N ASP A 220 -6.21 -7.45 -17.94
CA ASP A 220 -6.47 -8.86 -18.23
C ASP A 220 -5.70 -9.77 -17.26
N LEU A 221 -6.35 -10.20 -16.18
CA LEU A 221 -5.70 -10.89 -15.06
C LEU A 221 -6.71 -11.73 -14.24
N PRO A 222 -6.25 -12.70 -13.44
CA PRO A 222 -7.10 -13.36 -12.45
C PRO A 222 -7.78 -12.32 -11.55
N LEU A 223 -9.05 -12.55 -11.18
CA LEU A 223 -9.80 -11.63 -10.32
C LEU A 223 -9.02 -11.36 -9.02
N LEU A 224 -8.48 -12.42 -8.43
CA LEU A 224 -7.70 -12.30 -7.20
C LEU A 224 -6.42 -11.50 -7.38
N ALA A 225 -5.77 -11.54 -8.54
CA ALA A 225 -4.56 -10.75 -8.77
C ALA A 225 -4.80 -9.23 -8.73
N PHE A 226 -6.03 -8.78 -9.02
CA PHE A 226 -6.41 -7.37 -8.90
C PHE A 226 -6.81 -6.99 -7.47
N PHE A 227 -7.59 -7.84 -6.80
CA PHE A 227 -8.26 -7.52 -5.54
C PHE A 227 -7.64 -8.13 -4.28
N SER A 228 -6.69 -9.08 -4.39
CA SER A 228 -6.26 -9.98 -3.32
C SER A 228 -4.83 -10.52 -3.57
N ASP A 229 -4.42 -11.52 -2.81
CA ASP A 229 -3.33 -12.43 -3.16
C ASP A 229 -3.65 -13.20 -4.46
N PRO A 230 -2.74 -13.27 -5.45
CA PRO A 230 -3.01 -13.93 -6.74
C PRO A 230 -3.28 -15.43 -6.66
N THR A 231 -2.83 -16.11 -5.61
CA THR A 231 -2.88 -17.59 -5.48
C THR A 231 -3.99 -18.07 -4.57
N GLN A 232 -4.44 -17.23 -3.65
CA GLN A 232 -5.50 -17.56 -2.70
C GLN A 232 -6.31 -16.34 -2.31
N LEU A 233 -7.55 -16.58 -1.86
CA LEU A 233 -8.38 -15.51 -1.33
C LEU A 233 -7.79 -15.01 0.00
N ALA A 234 -7.45 -13.73 0.06
CA ALA A 234 -6.96 -13.03 1.23
C ALA A 234 -7.86 -11.82 1.51
N LEU A 235 -8.65 -11.92 2.57
CA LEU A 235 -9.54 -10.85 2.99
C LEU A 235 -8.71 -9.69 3.55
N HIS A 236 -9.02 -8.47 3.10
CA HIS A 236 -8.40 -7.27 3.61
C HIS A 236 -9.26 -6.04 3.31
N ARG A 237 -9.08 -5.00 4.13
CA ARG A 237 -9.65 -3.68 3.89
C ARG A 237 -8.52 -2.67 3.59
N SER A 238 -8.64 -1.98 2.47
CA SER A 238 -7.91 -0.75 2.19
C SER A 238 -8.86 0.29 1.56
N THR A 239 -8.43 1.55 1.47
CA THR A 239 -9.25 2.62 0.90
C THR A 239 -9.61 2.37 -0.56
N PRO A 240 -8.64 2.08 -1.46
CA PRO A 240 -8.96 1.97 -2.88
C PRO A 240 -9.39 0.57 -3.33
N ILE A 241 -8.89 -0.52 -2.75
CA ILE A 241 -9.14 -1.89 -3.23
C ILE A 241 -9.21 -2.86 -2.04
N GLY A 242 -10.05 -3.89 -2.11
CA GLY A 242 -9.95 -4.98 -1.15
C GLY A 242 -11.00 -6.06 -1.34
N VAL A 243 -10.99 -6.99 -0.37
CA VAL A 243 -11.98 -8.07 -0.29
C VAL A 243 -12.47 -8.22 1.14
N VAL A 244 -13.78 -8.11 1.31
CA VAL A 244 -14.45 -8.37 2.59
C VAL A 244 -15.44 -9.51 2.43
N GLU A 245 -15.97 -10.01 3.53
CA GLU A 245 -16.96 -11.08 3.51
C GLU A 245 -18.26 -10.66 4.21
N THR A 246 -19.37 -11.22 3.72
CA THR A 246 -20.64 -11.32 4.44
C THR A 246 -20.80 -12.76 4.95
N ASN A 247 -21.98 -13.11 5.47
CA ASN A 247 -22.27 -14.48 5.88
C ASN A 247 -22.17 -15.48 4.70
N ASP A 248 -22.53 -15.06 3.50
CA ASP A 248 -22.79 -15.91 2.34
C ASP A 248 -21.98 -15.56 1.09
N ALA A 249 -21.29 -14.41 1.06
CA ALA A 249 -20.55 -13.93 -0.09
C ALA A 249 -19.21 -13.27 0.27
N TYR A 250 -18.36 -13.16 -0.74
CA TYR A 250 -17.20 -12.27 -0.77
C TYR A 250 -17.52 -11.03 -1.61
N ILE A 251 -17.15 -9.86 -1.11
CA ILE A 251 -17.30 -8.57 -1.79
C ILE A 251 -15.91 -8.09 -2.18
N PHE A 252 -15.62 -8.16 -3.48
CA PHE A 252 -14.43 -7.57 -4.09
C PHE A 252 -14.77 -6.13 -4.47
N TYR A 253 -14.05 -5.14 -3.96
CA TYR A 253 -14.34 -3.73 -4.22
C TYR A 253 -13.13 -2.97 -4.75
N SER A 254 -13.40 -2.01 -5.63
CA SER A 254 -12.44 -1.01 -6.11
C SER A 254 -13.11 0.36 -6.11
N ASN A 255 -12.55 1.26 -5.33
CA ASN A 255 -12.91 2.67 -5.23
C ASN A 255 -11.94 3.56 -6.04
N LEU A 256 -11.08 2.94 -6.87
CA LEU A 256 -10.27 3.68 -7.83
C LEU A 256 -11.15 4.13 -9.00
N PRO A 257 -11.17 5.43 -9.34
CA PRO A 257 -11.91 5.88 -10.50
C PRO A 257 -11.33 5.24 -11.78
N MET A 258 -12.18 4.85 -12.71
CA MET A 258 -11.80 4.33 -14.04
C MET A 258 -12.40 5.27 -15.10
N PRO A 259 -11.74 6.39 -15.43
CA PRO A 259 -12.19 7.28 -16.48
C PRO A 259 -12.01 6.63 -17.85
N PHE A 260 -12.93 6.92 -18.76
CA PHE A 260 -12.94 6.42 -20.14
C PHE A 260 -13.46 7.50 -21.09
N GLN A 261 -13.01 7.48 -22.34
CA GLN A 261 -13.26 8.57 -23.30
C GLN A 261 -14.33 8.22 -24.34
N THR A 262 -14.44 6.96 -24.74
CA THR A 262 -15.36 6.52 -25.81
C THR A 262 -16.28 5.39 -25.40
N GLY A 263 -15.84 4.58 -24.44
CA GLY A 263 -16.63 3.54 -23.80
C GLY A 263 -15.74 2.67 -22.93
N ILE A 264 -16.36 1.90 -22.04
CA ILE A 264 -15.69 0.91 -21.21
C ILE A 264 -16.50 -0.38 -21.21
N THR A 265 -15.79 -1.51 -21.31
CA THR A 265 -16.36 -2.84 -21.16
C THR A 265 -15.64 -3.57 -20.03
N ILE A 266 -16.39 -4.05 -19.04
CA ILE A 266 -15.89 -4.90 -17.96
C ILE A 266 -16.41 -6.31 -18.21
N GLU A 267 -15.49 -7.27 -18.29
CA GLU A 267 -15.76 -8.68 -18.57
C GLU A 267 -15.29 -9.54 -17.40
N LEU A 268 -16.15 -10.48 -16.96
CA LEU A 268 -15.81 -11.55 -16.05
C LEU A 268 -16.01 -12.90 -16.74
N ALA A 269 -14.96 -13.69 -16.82
CA ALA A 269 -15.00 -15.05 -17.33
C ALA A 269 -14.62 -16.03 -16.21
N THR A 270 -15.02 -17.29 -16.36
CA THR A 270 -14.55 -18.40 -15.53
C THR A 270 -13.99 -19.50 -16.42
N ASN A 271 -13.03 -20.26 -15.91
CA ASN A 271 -12.56 -21.49 -16.55
C ASN A 271 -13.34 -22.73 -16.08
N GLU A 272 -14.23 -22.57 -15.09
CA GLU A 272 -15.08 -23.65 -14.58
C GLU A 272 -16.12 -24.10 -15.60
N ALA A 273 -16.43 -25.40 -15.58
CA ALA A 273 -17.53 -25.95 -16.36
C ALA A 273 -18.89 -25.41 -15.88
N ASN A 274 -19.02 -25.16 -14.57
CA ASN A 274 -20.22 -24.63 -13.98
C ASN A 274 -20.22 -23.09 -14.00
N PRO A 275 -21.31 -22.44 -14.45
CA PRO A 275 -21.43 -21.00 -14.40
C PRO A 275 -21.31 -20.44 -12.98
N ILE A 276 -20.62 -19.31 -12.84
CA ILE A 276 -20.53 -18.57 -11.59
C ILE A 276 -21.49 -17.38 -11.65
N VAL A 277 -22.43 -17.33 -10.72
CA VAL A 277 -23.36 -16.20 -10.57
C VAL A 277 -22.70 -15.12 -9.72
N ILE A 278 -22.74 -13.89 -10.21
CA ILE A 278 -22.04 -12.74 -9.64
C ILE A 278 -23.00 -11.56 -9.67
N THR A 279 -23.10 -10.80 -8.58
CA THR A 279 -23.75 -9.49 -8.64
C THR A 279 -22.67 -8.42 -8.74
N ALA A 280 -22.69 -7.63 -9.80
CA ALA A 280 -21.79 -6.49 -9.93
C ALA A 280 -22.53 -5.20 -9.57
N ARG A 281 -21.88 -4.31 -8.82
CA ARG A 281 -22.39 -2.95 -8.57
C ARG A 281 -21.41 -1.93 -9.15
N VAL A 282 -21.92 -0.96 -9.90
CA VAL A 282 -21.12 0.05 -10.60
C VAL A 282 -21.72 1.42 -10.38
N ALA A 283 -20.93 2.38 -9.93
CA ALA A 283 -21.32 3.78 -9.87
C ALA A 283 -20.73 4.54 -11.06
N LEU A 284 -21.59 5.05 -11.95
CA LEU A 284 -21.17 5.77 -13.15
C LEU A 284 -21.34 7.28 -13.01
N ALA A 285 -20.35 8.01 -13.51
CA ALA A 285 -20.32 9.46 -13.59
C ALA A 285 -20.11 9.95 -15.02
N ARG A 286 -20.57 11.17 -15.31
CA ARG A 286 -20.40 11.81 -16.62
C ARG A 286 -19.05 12.52 -16.75
N GLU A 287 -18.43 12.88 -15.63
CA GLU A 287 -17.08 13.42 -15.61
C GLU A 287 -16.05 12.39 -16.11
N THR A 288 -15.03 12.87 -16.81
CA THR A 288 -13.90 12.06 -17.30
C THR A 288 -12.63 12.89 -17.25
N THR A 289 -11.49 12.23 -17.42
CA THR A 289 -10.17 12.87 -17.54
C THR A 289 -9.43 12.36 -18.76
N ASN A 290 -8.18 12.80 -18.94
CA ASN A 290 -7.27 12.24 -19.93
C ASN A 290 -6.52 10.99 -19.41
N ALA A 291 -7.04 10.30 -18.40
CA ALA A 291 -6.42 9.11 -17.83
C ALA A 291 -7.35 7.90 -17.90
N GLN A 292 -6.78 6.70 -17.98
CA GLN A 292 -7.48 5.42 -17.86
C GLN A 292 -6.79 4.57 -16.81
N LEU A 293 -7.52 3.76 -16.04
CA LEU A 293 -6.94 2.83 -15.07
C LEU A 293 -6.49 1.55 -15.79
N TRP A 294 -5.20 1.21 -15.70
CA TRP A 294 -4.57 0.09 -16.36
C TRP A 294 -3.88 -0.82 -15.34
N THR A 295 -3.66 -2.08 -15.74
CA THR A 295 -2.91 -3.05 -14.94
C THR A 295 -1.86 -3.76 -15.77
N VAL A 296 -0.68 -3.99 -15.20
CA VAL A 296 0.27 -5.01 -15.68
C VAL A 296 0.31 -6.13 -14.66
N TYR A 297 -0.13 -7.31 -15.06
CA TYR A 297 0.02 -8.53 -14.27
C TYR A 297 1.16 -9.37 -14.82
N ARG A 298 2.04 -9.82 -13.92
CA ARG A 298 3.13 -10.74 -14.22
C ARG A 298 3.06 -11.90 -13.24
N ASP A 299 2.85 -13.10 -13.79
CA ASP A 299 2.99 -14.34 -13.03
C ASP A 299 4.39 -14.44 -12.42
N ALA A 300 4.48 -15.21 -11.35
CA ALA A 300 5.72 -15.29 -10.61
C ALA A 300 6.83 -16.02 -11.38
N GLU A 301 7.97 -15.37 -11.56
CA GLU A 301 9.16 -15.94 -12.19
C GLU A 301 10.24 -16.26 -11.17
N LYS A 302 10.98 -17.35 -11.40
CA LYS A 302 12.07 -17.77 -10.51
C LYS A 302 13.34 -16.99 -10.81
N LEU A 303 13.87 -16.32 -9.80
CA LEU A 303 15.16 -15.66 -9.84
C LEU A 303 16.23 -16.53 -9.19
N ALA A 304 17.40 -16.55 -9.82
CA ALA A 304 18.59 -17.17 -9.25
C ALA A 304 19.23 -16.23 -8.23
N MET A 305 19.82 -16.81 -7.19
CA MET A 305 20.68 -16.10 -6.26
C MET A 305 21.82 -15.38 -6.99
N HIS A 306 22.13 -14.15 -6.59
CA HIS A 306 23.04 -13.20 -7.24
C HIS A 306 22.68 -12.88 -8.69
N GLY A 307 21.47 -13.25 -9.12
CA GLY A 307 20.91 -12.89 -10.40
C GLY A 307 20.45 -11.43 -10.45
N PRO A 308 19.86 -11.01 -11.59
CA PRO A 308 19.32 -9.66 -11.72
C PRO A 308 18.12 -9.45 -10.78
N ASP A 309 17.77 -8.18 -10.57
CA ASP A 309 16.53 -7.77 -9.93
C ASP A 309 15.31 -8.27 -10.74
N TYR A 310 14.19 -8.50 -10.07
CA TYR A 310 12.90 -8.65 -10.76
C TYR A 310 12.54 -7.32 -11.43
N GLN A 311 12.13 -7.33 -12.70
CA GLN A 311 11.85 -6.09 -13.43
C GLN A 311 10.43 -6.04 -13.98
N VAL A 312 9.76 -4.91 -13.77
CA VAL A 312 8.51 -4.59 -14.46
C VAL A 312 8.66 -3.26 -15.17
N LYS A 313 8.32 -3.24 -16.46
CA LYS A 313 8.39 -2.06 -17.33
C LYS A 313 7.00 -1.70 -17.84
N ILE A 314 6.64 -0.43 -17.71
CA ILE A 314 5.39 0.16 -18.23
C ILE A 314 5.77 1.23 -19.25
N PRO A 315 5.25 1.18 -20.49
CA PRO A 315 5.51 2.21 -21.49
C PRO A 315 4.59 3.44 -21.31
N GLY A 316 5.01 4.57 -21.89
CA GLY A 316 4.17 5.78 -22.02
C GLY A 316 4.14 6.68 -20.78
N ALA A 317 3.19 7.61 -20.76
CA ALA A 317 3.02 8.55 -19.65
C ALA A 317 1.91 8.08 -18.70
N GLY A 318 2.05 8.38 -17.42
CA GLY A 318 1.12 7.91 -16.42
C GLY A 318 1.53 8.18 -14.98
N LYS A 319 0.83 7.48 -14.08
CA LYS A 319 1.02 7.56 -12.64
C LYS A 319 0.77 6.23 -11.97
N LEU A 320 1.74 5.72 -11.21
CA LEU A 320 1.61 4.51 -10.40
C LEU A 320 0.65 4.75 -9.22
N VAL A 321 -0.40 3.95 -9.09
CA VAL A 321 -1.40 4.08 -8.02
C VAL A 321 -1.61 2.81 -7.19
N GLY A 322 -1.03 1.70 -7.61
CA GLY A 322 -1.03 0.47 -6.82
C GLY A 322 0.03 -0.51 -7.26
N LEU A 323 0.48 -1.32 -6.32
CA LEU A 323 1.39 -2.42 -6.55
C LEU A 323 1.09 -3.51 -5.52
N VAL A 324 0.88 -4.73 -6.02
CA VAL A 324 0.83 -5.97 -5.23
C VAL A 324 2.05 -6.77 -5.62
N LEU A 325 2.88 -7.13 -4.63
CA LEU A 325 4.12 -7.88 -4.80
C LEU A 325 3.94 -9.27 -4.17
N GLU A 326 4.07 -10.31 -4.98
CA GLU A 326 4.09 -11.70 -4.55
C GLU A 326 5.55 -12.18 -4.46
N THR A 327 5.90 -12.84 -3.36
CA THR A 327 7.16 -13.55 -3.17
C THR A 327 6.88 -14.98 -2.73
N LYS A 328 7.54 -15.98 -3.33
CA LYS A 328 7.33 -17.39 -2.96
C LYS A 328 8.54 -18.28 -3.20
N ASP A 329 8.41 -19.52 -2.72
CA ASP A 329 9.38 -20.61 -2.89
C ASP A 329 10.78 -20.25 -2.41
N GLN A 330 10.85 -19.56 -1.28
CA GLN A 330 12.11 -19.23 -0.61
C GLN A 330 12.79 -20.50 -0.13
N ASP A 331 13.99 -20.75 -0.63
CA ASP A 331 14.79 -21.89 -0.21
C ASP A 331 15.80 -21.44 0.85
N LEU A 332 15.34 -21.41 2.11
CA LEU A 332 16.15 -20.95 3.24
C LEU A 332 17.41 -21.81 3.46
N GLU A 333 17.36 -23.09 3.06
CA GLU A 333 18.50 -24.03 3.18
C GLU A 333 19.62 -23.72 2.18
N LYS A 334 19.31 -22.97 1.10
CA LYS A 334 20.28 -22.59 0.05
C LYS A 334 20.89 -21.20 0.23
N ILE A 335 20.52 -20.46 1.28
CA ILE A 335 21.12 -19.15 1.56
C ILE A 335 22.59 -19.37 1.95
N PRO A 336 23.56 -18.74 1.27
CA PRO A 336 24.98 -18.93 1.57
C PRO A 336 25.29 -18.42 2.98
N LYS A 337 26.20 -19.13 3.67
CA LYS A 337 26.59 -18.92 5.07
C LYS A 337 27.51 -17.69 5.27
N VAL A 338 27.10 -16.51 4.79
CA VAL A 338 28.04 -15.37 4.57
C VAL A 338 28.41 -14.60 5.84
N TYR A 339 27.84 -14.90 7.01
CA TYR A 339 28.22 -14.24 8.28
C TYR A 339 28.73 -15.18 9.38
N ALA A 340 29.53 -16.20 9.01
CA ALA A 340 30.40 -16.84 9.99
C ALA A 340 31.57 -15.91 10.32
N ARG A 341 31.47 -15.10 11.38
CA ARG A 341 32.71 -14.61 12.01
C ARG A 341 33.46 -15.85 12.52
N PRO A 342 34.79 -15.93 12.35
CA PRO A 342 35.55 -17.02 12.95
C PRO A 342 35.23 -17.04 14.46
N ASN A 343 34.69 -18.15 14.97
CA ASN A 343 34.31 -18.40 16.37
C ASN A 343 32.87 -18.03 16.81
N GLU A 344 31.93 -17.72 15.89
CA GLU A 344 30.50 -17.61 16.25
C GLU A 344 29.69 -18.86 15.87
N GLU A 345 28.66 -19.17 16.67
CA GLU A 345 27.69 -20.25 16.43
C GLU A 345 27.16 -20.29 14.99
N ASP A 346 26.85 -21.50 14.53
CA ASP A 346 26.42 -21.85 13.16
C ASP A 346 25.58 -20.76 12.45
N PRO A 347 26.06 -20.20 11.32
CA PRO A 347 25.35 -19.20 10.52
C PRO A 347 23.94 -19.62 10.08
N VAL A 348 23.66 -20.93 9.99
CA VAL A 348 22.32 -21.46 9.68
C VAL A 348 21.32 -21.12 10.80
N LYS A 349 21.76 -21.02 12.07
CA LYS A 349 20.94 -20.53 13.18
C LYS A 349 20.67 -19.01 13.12
N ARG A 350 21.39 -18.27 12.26
CA ARG A 350 21.26 -16.82 12.06
C ARG A 350 20.64 -16.43 10.72
N ALA A 351 20.39 -17.37 9.81
CA ALA A 351 19.73 -17.09 8.54
C ALA A 351 18.35 -16.50 8.83
N TRP A 352 18.19 -15.22 8.48
CA TRP A 352 16.97 -14.48 8.73
C TRP A 352 15.87 -15.04 7.79
N ALA A 353 14.88 -15.75 8.35
CA ALA A 353 13.83 -16.43 7.57
C ALA A 353 13.01 -15.50 6.65
N MET A 354 13.06 -14.19 6.89
CA MET A 354 12.39 -13.11 6.15
C MET A 354 13.33 -12.26 5.29
N GLY A 355 14.62 -12.62 5.16
CA GLY A 355 15.62 -11.75 4.54
C GLY A 355 15.34 -11.45 3.07
N TYR A 356 14.50 -12.26 2.43
CA TYR A 356 14.01 -12.04 1.08
C TYR A 356 13.09 -10.82 0.91
N LEU A 357 12.55 -10.29 2.01
CA LEU A 357 11.78 -9.06 2.01
C LEU A 357 12.66 -7.83 2.18
N GLU A 358 13.92 -7.97 2.59
CA GLU A 358 14.83 -6.83 2.82
C GLU A 358 15.33 -6.16 1.53
N GLY A 359 14.92 -6.68 0.37
CA GLY A 359 15.27 -6.12 -0.93
C GLY A 359 14.77 -4.68 -1.09
N ASN A 360 15.56 -3.86 -1.78
CA ASN A 360 15.10 -2.53 -2.17
C ASN A 360 14.16 -2.59 -3.38
N LEU A 361 13.17 -1.70 -3.38
CA LEU A 361 12.35 -1.37 -4.55
C LEU A 361 12.85 -0.06 -5.16
N ALA A 362 13.32 -0.08 -6.40
CA ALA A 362 13.66 1.10 -7.17
C ALA A 362 12.64 1.38 -8.27
N LEU A 363 12.10 2.60 -8.30
CA LEU A 363 11.25 3.16 -9.35
C LEU A 363 12.07 4.17 -10.16
N ALA A 364 11.98 4.13 -11.48
CA ALA A 364 12.63 5.10 -12.37
C ALA A 364 11.78 5.42 -13.60
N ASP A 365 11.73 6.69 -14.02
CA ASP A 365 10.98 7.14 -15.20
C ASP A 365 11.80 7.24 -16.49
N GLY A 366 13.07 6.85 -16.44
CA GLY A 366 14.00 6.90 -17.56
C GLY A 366 14.55 8.29 -17.93
N ILE A 367 14.13 9.36 -17.25
CA ILE A 367 14.60 10.74 -17.52
C ILE A 367 15.10 11.47 -16.26
N GLY A 368 15.40 10.72 -15.21
CA GLY A 368 16.08 11.21 -14.02
C GLY A 368 15.22 11.30 -12.76
N ASN A 369 13.90 11.08 -12.85
CA ASN A 369 13.11 10.88 -11.63
C ASN A 369 13.27 9.42 -11.19
N ALA A 370 13.73 9.24 -9.96
CA ALA A 370 13.81 7.94 -9.34
C ALA A 370 13.36 7.99 -7.89
N ARG A 371 12.88 6.86 -7.38
CA ARG A 371 12.57 6.69 -5.96
C ARG A 371 13.01 5.30 -5.53
N VAL A 372 13.71 5.22 -4.41
CA VAL A 372 14.12 3.94 -3.82
C VAL A 372 13.45 3.81 -2.46
N TYR A 373 12.90 2.63 -2.21
CA TYR A 373 12.43 2.20 -0.90
C TYR A 373 13.36 1.09 -0.42
N GLY A 374 13.81 1.20 0.83
CA GLY A 374 14.49 0.10 1.51
C GLY A 374 13.47 -0.83 2.14
N GLY A 375 13.69 -2.14 2.00
CA GLY A 375 12.78 -3.17 2.47
C GLY A 375 11.45 -3.22 1.71
N HIS A 376 11.05 -4.39 1.26
CA HIS A 376 9.71 -4.64 0.75
C HIS A 376 8.66 -4.53 1.86
N GLU A 377 8.98 -4.98 3.08
CA GLU A 377 8.12 -4.84 4.26
C GLU A 377 7.96 -3.37 4.68
N ASP A 378 9.06 -2.62 4.78
CA ASP A 378 9.05 -1.18 5.08
C ASP A 378 8.28 -0.39 4.01
N TRP A 379 8.46 -0.75 2.74
CA TRP A 379 7.67 -0.22 1.63
C TRP A 379 6.18 -0.47 1.82
N ALA A 380 5.77 -1.67 2.25
CA ALA A 380 4.37 -2.04 2.46
C ALA A 380 3.78 -1.55 3.81
N ASP A 381 4.47 -0.67 4.52
CA ASP A 381 4.09 -0.15 5.85
C ASP A 381 4.12 -1.23 6.93
N GLY A 382 4.77 -2.36 6.63
CA GLY A 382 5.23 -3.33 7.59
C GLY A 382 6.24 -2.65 8.50
N GLY A 383 6.00 -2.72 9.80
CA GLY A 383 7.06 -2.46 10.78
C GLY A 383 8.10 -3.56 10.77
N PHE A 384 8.89 -3.62 11.85
CA PHE A 384 9.75 -4.75 12.13
C PHE A 384 8.91 -6.04 12.24
N TYR A 385 8.79 -6.70 11.08
CA TYR A 385 8.03 -7.89 10.74
C TYR A 385 6.66 -8.03 11.39
N PHE A 386 5.78 -7.15 10.90
CA PHE A 386 4.35 -7.40 10.72
C PHE A 386 3.51 -7.16 11.97
N ASN A 387 3.11 -5.91 12.06
CA ASN A 387 2.06 -5.43 12.94
C ASN A 387 0.75 -6.23 12.71
N ARG A 388 0.02 -6.65 13.74
CA ARG A 388 -1.36 -7.16 13.59
C ARG A 388 -2.33 -6.00 13.29
N GLY A 389 -2.15 -5.35 12.14
CA GLY A 389 -2.89 -4.16 11.70
C GLY A 389 -4.41 -4.32 11.80
N TYR A 390 -5.09 -3.19 11.95
CA TYR A 390 -6.53 -3.13 12.15
C TYR A 390 -7.27 -3.25 10.81
N THR A 391 -7.65 -4.47 10.44
CA THR A 391 -8.83 -4.72 9.60
C THR A 391 -9.37 -6.09 9.96
N ASN A 392 -10.64 -6.18 10.38
CA ASN A 392 -11.34 -7.45 10.45
C ASN A 392 -11.68 -7.93 9.03
N PRO A 393 -11.57 -9.24 8.73
CA PRO A 393 -11.24 -10.32 9.67
C PRO A 393 -9.73 -10.43 9.98
N PRO A 394 -9.36 -11.01 11.13
CA PRO A 394 -7.96 -11.21 11.52
C PRO A 394 -7.22 -12.06 10.48
N GLY A 395 -6.09 -11.55 9.97
CA GLY A 395 -5.28 -12.28 8.98
C GLY A 395 -4.18 -11.50 8.26
N GLY A 396 -4.11 -10.17 8.40
CA GLY A 396 -3.10 -9.37 7.71
C GLY A 396 -2.83 -8.00 8.34
N SER A 397 -1.60 -7.51 8.17
CA SER A 397 -1.10 -6.23 8.68
C SER A 397 -1.56 -5.04 7.83
N ASN A 398 -2.86 -4.76 7.78
CA ASN A 398 -3.40 -3.84 6.76
C ASN A 398 -3.59 -2.40 7.24
N ARG A 399 -3.28 -1.46 6.36
CA ARG A 399 -3.43 0.00 6.49
C ARG A 399 -4.30 0.53 5.36
N PRO A 400 -4.77 1.79 5.44
CA PRO A 400 -5.58 2.41 4.39
C PRO A 400 -4.98 2.32 2.98
N PHE A 401 -3.65 2.24 2.88
CA PHE A 401 -2.90 2.31 1.62
C PHE A 401 -1.76 1.30 1.51
N GLY A 402 -1.62 0.34 2.44
CA GLY A 402 -0.53 -0.63 2.37
C GLY A 402 -0.70 -1.74 3.38
N GLY A 403 -0.03 -2.87 3.16
CA GLY A 403 -0.09 -3.97 4.09
C GLY A 403 0.25 -5.30 3.45
N ILE A 404 -0.31 -6.36 4.04
CA ILE A 404 0.12 -7.74 3.80
C ILE A 404 -1.10 -8.62 3.68
N LEU A 405 -1.23 -9.21 2.51
CA LEU A 405 -2.34 -10.11 2.18
C LEU A 405 -2.08 -11.51 2.69
N ARG A 406 -0.81 -11.94 2.66
CA ARG A 406 -0.41 -13.24 3.14
C ARG A 406 1.00 -13.20 3.67
N TYR A 407 1.19 -13.74 4.87
CA TYR A 407 2.49 -14.04 5.43
C TYR A 407 2.31 -15.04 6.58
N LYS A 408 3.10 -16.12 6.60
CA LYS A 408 2.97 -17.19 7.62
C LYS A 408 4.24 -17.32 8.46
N ASP A 409 4.73 -16.20 9.00
CA ASP A 409 5.96 -16.15 9.81
C ASP A 409 7.18 -16.76 9.09
N GLY A 410 7.20 -16.65 7.75
CA GLY A 410 8.26 -17.19 6.90
C GLY A 410 8.25 -18.71 6.77
N LYS A 411 7.33 -19.42 7.41
CA LYS A 411 7.31 -20.91 7.48
C LYS A 411 7.14 -21.58 6.12
N ASP A 412 6.45 -20.93 5.19
CA ASP A 412 6.21 -21.43 3.84
C ASP A 412 6.98 -20.64 2.77
N GLY A 413 7.88 -19.73 3.18
CA GLY A 413 8.65 -18.91 2.26
C GLY A 413 7.78 -18.04 1.34
N TYR A 414 6.58 -17.67 1.79
CA TYR A 414 5.61 -16.94 0.98
C TYR A 414 5.21 -15.62 1.65
N ALA A 415 5.21 -14.54 0.88
CA ALA A 415 4.59 -13.29 1.28
C ALA A 415 3.94 -12.58 0.09
N THR A 416 2.75 -12.01 0.31
CA THR A 416 2.14 -11.05 -0.60
C THR A 416 1.93 -9.73 0.11
N LEU A 417 2.55 -8.69 -0.44
CA LEU A 417 2.55 -7.33 0.07
C LEU A 417 1.78 -6.44 -0.89
N PHE A 418 1.14 -5.38 -0.39
CA PHE A 418 0.52 -4.38 -1.25
C PHE A 418 0.82 -2.97 -0.78
N ARG A 419 0.82 -2.05 -1.74
CA ARG A 419 0.74 -0.62 -1.48
C ARG A 419 -0.06 0.06 -2.57
N TYR A 420 -0.97 0.92 -2.15
CA TYR A 420 -1.72 1.83 -2.99
C TYR A 420 -1.26 3.26 -2.73
N PHE A 421 -1.17 4.05 -3.79
CA PHE A 421 -0.67 5.42 -3.70
C PHE A 421 -1.82 6.40 -3.92
N ASN A 422 -1.98 7.30 -2.97
CA ASN A 422 -2.81 8.49 -3.16
C ASN A 422 -2.11 9.48 -4.11
N ASP A 423 -2.81 10.55 -4.49
CA ASP A 423 -2.30 11.52 -5.45
C ASP A 423 -1.01 12.24 -5.03
N LEU A 424 -0.74 12.31 -3.72
CA LEU A 424 0.47 12.91 -3.15
C LEU A 424 1.68 11.96 -3.18
N SER A 425 1.45 10.65 -3.02
CA SER A 425 2.53 9.64 -2.95
C SER A 425 2.81 8.99 -4.30
N ALA A 426 1.85 9.07 -5.23
CA ALA A 426 1.89 8.38 -6.50
C ALA A 426 3.04 8.82 -7.39
N PHE A 427 3.78 7.84 -7.93
CA PHE A 427 4.94 8.08 -8.77
C PHE A 427 4.49 8.38 -10.21
N ARG A 428 4.68 9.63 -10.65
CA ARG A 428 4.39 10.06 -12.02
C ARG A 428 5.55 9.74 -12.94
N PHE A 429 5.24 9.38 -14.18
CA PHE A 429 6.23 9.06 -15.20
C PHE A 429 5.76 9.55 -16.57
N LYS A 430 6.70 10.00 -17.42
CA LYS A 430 6.37 10.53 -18.76
C LYS A 430 6.79 9.61 -19.90
N ASN A 431 7.93 8.93 -19.76
CA ASN A 431 8.55 8.14 -20.82
C ASN A 431 8.59 6.64 -20.50
N GLY A 432 7.69 6.22 -19.61
CA GLY A 432 7.62 4.88 -19.05
C GLY A 432 8.09 4.83 -17.60
N LEU A 433 7.79 3.71 -16.95
CA LEU A 433 8.18 3.41 -15.58
C LEU A 433 8.91 2.06 -15.58
N GLN A 434 10.12 2.04 -15.04
CA GLN A 434 10.85 0.83 -14.69
C GLN A 434 10.81 0.65 -13.18
N MET A 435 10.48 -0.57 -12.75
CA MET A 435 10.51 -0.99 -11.36
C MET A 435 11.47 -2.17 -11.23
N ASN A 436 12.39 -2.08 -10.28
CA ASN A 436 13.36 -3.12 -9.98
C ASN A 436 13.19 -3.54 -8.52
N PHE A 437 13.05 -4.85 -8.29
CA PHE A 437 12.92 -5.44 -6.95
C PHE A 437 14.13 -6.32 -6.68
N GLN A 438 14.92 -5.94 -5.69
CA GLN A 438 16.03 -6.76 -5.22
C GLN A 438 15.51 -7.94 -4.39
N HIS A 439 16.29 -9.01 -4.28
CA HIS A 439 15.94 -10.17 -3.46
C HIS A 439 16.98 -10.51 -2.42
N GLY A 440 16.68 -10.12 -1.19
CA GLY A 440 17.58 -10.38 -0.08
C GLY A 440 18.17 -9.12 0.50
N THR A 441 18.96 -9.34 1.55
CA THR A 441 19.66 -8.29 2.30
C THR A 441 20.88 -7.74 1.57
N TRP A 442 21.47 -8.52 0.65
CA TRP A 442 22.73 -8.15 0.00
C TRP A 442 22.88 -8.82 -1.35
N GLN A 443 23.16 -8.04 -2.39
CA GLN A 443 23.48 -8.52 -3.75
C GLN A 443 22.59 -9.67 -4.22
N ASN A 444 21.27 -9.54 -4.02
CA ASN A 444 20.33 -10.52 -4.53
C ASN A 444 20.59 -11.95 -4.00
N ASN A 445 20.97 -12.10 -2.72
CA ASN A 445 21.45 -13.35 -2.13
C ASN A 445 20.36 -14.41 -1.82
N PHE A 446 19.11 -14.22 -2.26
CA PHE A 446 18.02 -15.19 -2.05
C PHE A 446 17.50 -15.71 -3.38
N ALA A 447 17.42 -17.04 -3.54
CA ALA A 447 16.61 -17.59 -4.62
C ALA A 447 15.12 -17.46 -4.26
N VAL A 448 14.35 -16.79 -5.12
CA VAL A 448 12.94 -16.45 -4.88
C VAL A 448 12.15 -16.47 -6.17
N LYS A 449 10.85 -16.71 -6.10
CA LYS A 449 9.93 -16.34 -7.18
C LYS A 449 9.23 -15.02 -6.89
N PHE A 450 9.24 -14.08 -7.83
CA PHE A 450 8.47 -12.83 -7.76
C PHE A 450 7.38 -12.75 -8.79
N GLY A 451 6.17 -12.42 -8.35
CA GLY A 451 5.07 -11.96 -9.19
C GLY A 451 4.66 -10.55 -8.81
N ALA A 452 4.00 -9.84 -9.72
CA ALA A 452 3.47 -8.51 -9.42
C ALA A 452 2.20 -8.17 -10.19
N THR A 453 1.30 -7.47 -9.51
CA THR A 453 0.22 -6.70 -10.13
C THR A 453 0.51 -5.22 -9.96
N VAL A 454 0.76 -4.52 -11.06
CA VAL A 454 0.97 -3.07 -11.07
C VAL A 454 -0.29 -2.40 -11.53
N ILE A 455 -0.76 -1.40 -10.80
CA ILE A 455 -1.96 -0.62 -11.08
C ILE A 455 -1.55 0.83 -11.32
N TYR A 456 -1.90 1.38 -12.48
CA TYR A 456 -1.47 2.71 -12.87
C TYR A 456 -2.54 3.43 -13.69
N TYR A 457 -2.50 4.76 -13.66
CA TYR A 457 -3.23 5.55 -14.64
C TYR A 457 -2.34 5.78 -15.87
N ARG A 458 -2.83 5.41 -17.05
CA ARG A 458 -2.21 5.74 -18.34
C ARG A 458 -2.77 7.06 -18.83
N GLU A 459 -1.90 8.00 -19.20
CA GLU A 459 -2.31 9.24 -19.86
C GLU A 459 -2.66 8.96 -21.34
N ILE A 460 -3.78 9.51 -21.79
CA ILE A 460 -4.30 9.39 -23.15
C ILE A 460 -3.98 10.66 -23.91
N GLY A 461 -3.09 10.54 -24.91
CA GLY A 461 -2.69 11.65 -25.76
C GLY A 461 -3.86 12.26 -26.55
N GLY A 462 -3.79 13.56 -26.82
CA GLY A 462 -4.80 14.28 -27.59
C GLY A 462 -6.11 14.60 -26.83
N VAL A 463 -6.25 14.13 -25.58
CA VAL A 463 -7.37 14.47 -24.70
C VAL A 463 -6.92 15.56 -23.73
N ALA A 464 -7.63 16.69 -23.71
CA ALA A 464 -7.29 17.77 -22.80
C ALA A 464 -7.28 17.28 -21.35
N ALA A 465 -6.19 17.56 -20.63
CA ALA A 465 -6.09 17.24 -19.21
C ALA A 465 -7.15 18.03 -18.44
N ARG A 466 -8.27 17.37 -18.12
CA ARG A 466 -9.14 17.81 -17.04
C ARG A 466 -8.67 17.08 -15.80
N ALA A 467 -8.20 17.82 -14.79
CA ALA A 467 -8.08 17.24 -13.47
C ALA A 467 -9.46 16.70 -13.08
N LEU A 468 -9.53 15.48 -12.51
CA LEU A 468 -10.70 15.15 -11.68
C LEU A 468 -10.82 16.30 -10.68
N PRO A 469 -11.99 16.93 -10.54
CA PRO A 469 -12.12 18.06 -9.63
C PRO A 469 -11.71 17.59 -8.24
N ALA A 470 -10.54 18.04 -7.78
CA ALA A 470 -10.10 17.87 -6.39
C ALA A 470 -11.14 18.43 -5.40
N ARG A 471 -12.03 19.32 -5.90
CA ARG A 471 -13.18 19.88 -5.18
C ARG A 471 -14.12 18.83 -4.60
N GLU A 472 -14.25 17.63 -5.18
CA GLU A 472 -15.10 16.58 -4.59
C GLU A 472 -14.47 15.86 -3.38
N TYR A 473 -13.20 16.12 -3.06
CA TYR A 473 -12.52 15.58 -1.88
C TYR A 473 -12.25 16.63 -0.79
N VAL A 474 -12.60 17.90 -1.02
CA VAL A 474 -12.22 19.01 -0.12
C VAL A 474 -13.34 20.03 0.11
N GLU A 475 -14.41 20.03 -0.70
CA GLU A 475 -15.53 20.97 -0.52
C GLU A 475 -16.84 20.23 -0.24
N LYS A 476 -17.04 19.88 1.03
CA LYS A 476 -18.23 20.26 1.82
C LYS A 476 -17.88 20.35 3.30
#